data_AF-A0A2R6M4G2-F1
#
_entry.id   AF-A0A2R6M4G2-F1
#
_cell.length_a   1.000
_cell.length_b   1.000
_cell.length_c   1.000
_cell.angle_alpha   90.00
_cell.angle_beta   90.00
_cell.angle_gamma   90.00
#
_symmetry.space_group_name_H-M   'P 1'
#
loop_
_entity.id
_entity.type
_entity.pdbx_description
1 polymer ?
#
loop_
_entity_poly.entity_id
_entity_poly.type
_entity_poly.pdbx_seq_one_letter_code
_entity_poly.pdbx_strand_id
1 'polypeptide(L)'
;MVQPGRGIGISDTLGDLFGEIGVIVLAALTQLGDVWFLFLFAGGLYLASTRPGNPLSRRRGAFVLALPIVYVVTVQALKGVFMLPRPQDAGIAAAIPWLPSLFVPVYENAATAEGYGFPSGHALGTTLVWGGVALVTE
;
A
#
# COMPACT_ATOMS: atom_id res chain seq x y z
N MET A 1 5.82 28.12 12.92
CA MET A 1 6.91 28.08 11.92
C MET A 1 6.54 27.02 10.90
N VAL A 2 6.23 27.42 9.67
CA VAL A 2 5.96 26.48 8.57
C VAL A 2 7.30 25.81 8.25
N GLN A 3 7.42 24.50 8.48
CA GLN A 3 8.59 23.74 8.06
C GLN A 3 8.64 23.78 6.53
N PRO A 4 9.75 24.20 5.91
CA PRO A 4 9.87 24.18 4.46
C PRO A 4 9.66 22.73 3.99
N GLY A 5 8.61 22.52 3.19
CA GLY A 5 8.28 21.21 2.64
C GLY A 5 9.50 20.63 1.93
N ARG A 6 9.92 19.43 2.32
CA ARG A 6 11.03 18.69 1.68
C ARG A 6 10.63 18.12 0.30
N GLY A 7 9.61 18.67 -0.34
CA GLY A 7 9.13 18.25 -1.65
C GLY A 7 9.90 18.97 -2.76
N ILE A 8 10.45 18.21 -3.70
CA ILE A 8 11.05 18.75 -4.93
C ILE A 8 10.01 18.95 -6.04
N GLY A 9 8.72 19.08 -5.69
CA GLY A 9 7.60 19.33 -6.61
C GLY A 9 7.18 18.14 -7.49
N ILE A 10 7.83 16.96 -7.36
CA ILE A 10 7.55 15.79 -8.20
C ILE A 10 6.09 15.33 -8.08
N SER A 11 5.49 15.38 -6.89
CA SER A 11 4.09 15.00 -6.68
C SER A 11 3.15 15.83 -7.56
N ASP A 12 3.41 17.11 -7.65
CA ASP A 12 2.56 18.08 -8.35
C ASP A 12 2.72 17.89 -9.85
N THR A 13 3.97 17.68 -10.31
CA THR A 13 4.26 17.38 -11.72
C THR A 13 3.64 16.05 -12.17
N LEU A 14 3.63 15.03 -11.31
CA LEU A 14 2.97 13.77 -11.60
C LEU A 14 1.44 13.93 -11.59
N GLY A 15 0.89 14.72 -10.67
CA GLY A 15 -0.55 15.04 -10.64
C GLY A 15 -1.02 15.65 -11.96
N ASP A 16 -0.29 16.66 -12.45
CA ASP A 16 -0.57 17.32 -13.73
C ASP A 16 -0.44 16.36 -14.93
N LEU A 17 0.52 15.42 -14.88
CA LEU A 17 0.73 14.44 -15.94
C LEU A 17 -0.40 13.42 -16.05
N PHE A 18 -0.86 12.89 -14.93
CA PHE A 18 -1.82 11.78 -14.90
C PHE A 18 -3.28 12.23 -15.04
N GLY A 19 -3.57 13.49 -14.68
CA GLY A 19 -4.94 14.02 -14.65
C GLY A 19 -5.87 13.23 -13.73
N GLU A 20 -7.16 13.55 -13.76
CA GLU A 20 -8.15 12.99 -12.83
C GLU A 20 -8.28 11.46 -12.95
N ILE A 21 -8.36 10.93 -14.18
CA ILE A 21 -8.50 9.49 -14.42
C ILE A 21 -7.24 8.74 -13.96
N GLY A 22 -6.05 9.26 -14.27
CA GLY A 22 -4.81 8.61 -13.89
C GLY A 22 -4.61 8.55 -12.37
N VAL A 23 -5.02 9.60 -11.65
CA VAL A 23 -5.00 9.62 -10.17
C VAL A 23 -5.90 8.53 -9.59
N ILE A 24 -7.11 8.32 -10.14
CA ILE A 24 -8.00 7.24 -9.68
C ILE A 24 -7.40 5.87 -9.94
N VAL A 25 -6.81 5.66 -11.12
CA VAL A 25 -6.12 4.40 -11.45
C VAL A 25 -4.97 4.15 -10.49
N LEU A 26 -4.15 5.17 -10.18
CA LEU A 26 -3.04 5.05 -9.23
C LEU A 26 -3.53 4.79 -7.80
N ALA A 27 -4.62 5.43 -7.37
CA ALA A 27 -5.23 5.17 -6.06
C ALA A 27 -5.72 3.71 -5.98
N ALA A 28 -6.39 3.22 -7.03
CA ALA A 28 -6.83 1.83 -7.11
C ALA A 28 -5.64 0.84 -7.13
N LEU A 29 -4.59 1.14 -7.88
CA LEU A 29 -3.38 0.31 -7.91
C LEU A 29 -2.67 0.27 -6.55
N THR A 30 -2.68 1.40 -5.82
CA THR A 30 -2.08 1.49 -4.48
C THR A 30 -2.74 0.52 -3.49
N GLN A 31 -4.03 0.20 -3.68
CA GLN A 31 -4.74 -0.78 -2.85
C GLN A 31 -4.13 -2.18 -2.91
N LEU A 32 -3.42 -2.54 -3.99
CA LEU A 32 -2.71 -3.83 -4.09
C LEU A 32 -1.52 -3.94 -3.12
N GLY A 33 -1.09 -2.83 -2.54
CA GLY A 33 -0.09 -2.76 -1.47
C GLY A 33 -0.66 -2.44 -0.10
N ASP A 34 -1.98 -2.28 0.03
CA ASP A 34 -2.62 -1.93 1.29
C ASP A 34 -2.61 -3.13 2.24
N VAL A 35 -2.49 -2.86 3.54
CA VAL A 35 -2.48 -3.85 4.61
C VAL A 35 -3.67 -4.79 4.50
N TRP A 36 -4.89 -4.27 4.31
CA TRP A 36 -6.08 -5.13 4.23
C TRP A 36 -5.98 -6.12 3.08
N PHE A 37 -5.55 -5.65 1.90
CA PHE A 37 -5.48 -6.46 0.70
C PHE A 37 -4.39 -7.53 0.85
N LEU A 38 -3.20 -7.13 1.31
CA LEU A 38 -2.08 -8.04 1.51
C LEU A 38 -2.41 -9.16 2.51
N PHE A 39 -3.12 -8.85 3.61
CA PHE A 39 -3.55 -9.87 4.57
C PHE A 39 -4.64 -10.79 4.01
N LEU A 40 -5.66 -10.26 3.32
CA LEU A 40 -6.69 -11.09 2.69
C LEU A 40 -6.11 -11.99 1.61
N PHE A 41 -5.23 -11.46 0.77
CA PHE A 41 -4.58 -12.19 -0.30
C PHE A 41 -3.67 -13.31 0.26
N ALA A 42 -2.75 -12.98 1.16
CA ALA A 42 -1.85 -13.96 1.77
C ALA A 42 -2.61 -15.01 2.60
N GLY A 43 -3.66 -14.59 3.32
CA GLY A 43 -4.56 -15.50 4.04
C GLY A 43 -5.31 -16.43 3.10
N GLY A 44 -5.81 -15.90 1.98
CA GLY A 44 -6.44 -16.68 0.92
C GLY A 44 -5.50 -17.74 0.33
N LEU A 45 -4.25 -17.37 0.06
CA LEU A 45 -3.22 -18.31 -0.41
C LEU A 45 -2.91 -19.39 0.63
N TYR A 46 -2.83 -19.04 1.91
CA TYR A 46 -2.66 -20.02 2.97
C TYR A 46 -3.85 -20.99 3.03
N LEU A 47 -5.08 -20.50 3.04
CA LEU A 47 -6.29 -21.34 3.04
C LEU A 47 -6.38 -22.22 1.79
N ALA A 48 -5.97 -21.71 0.63
CA ALA A 48 -5.90 -22.50 -0.60
C ALA A 48 -4.86 -23.62 -0.48
N SER A 49 -3.70 -23.34 0.12
CA SER A 49 -2.61 -24.32 0.33
C SER A 49 -2.96 -25.44 1.32
N THR A 50 -4.03 -25.30 2.11
CA THR A 50 -4.53 -26.38 2.99
C THR A 50 -5.50 -27.32 2.29
N ARG A 51 -5.93 -27.01 1.05
CA ARG A 51 -6.86 -27.86 0.31
C ARG A 51 -6.12 -29.02 -0.38
N PRO A 52 -6.68 -30.25 -0.36
CA PRO A 52 -6.12 -31.37 -1.11
C PRO A 52 -5.99 -31.03 -2.60
N GLY A 53 -4.87 -31.42 -3.22
CA GLY A 53 -4.61 -31.20 -4.65
C GLY A 53 -4.17 -29.79 -5.05
N ASN A 54 -4.01 -28.86 -4.09
CA ASN A 54 -3.42 -27.56 -4.39
C ASN A 54 -1.90 -27.70 -4.67
N PRO A 55 -1.37 -27.07 -5.74
CA PRO A 55 0.07 -27.13 -6.04
C PRO A 55 0.94 -26.40 -5.00
N LEU A 56 0.37 -25.42 -4.27
CA LEU A 56 1.08 -24.70 -3.22
C LEU A 56 1.06 -25.52 -1.92
N SER A 57 2.24 -25.95 -1.47
CA SER A 57 2.35 -26.63 -0.17
C SER A 57 1.93 -25.71 0.99
N ARG A 58 1.33 -26.29 2.04
CA ARG A 58 0.94 -25.56 3.27
C ARG A 58 2.08 -24.75 3.88
N ARG A 59 3.33 -25.26 3.81
CA ARG A 59 4.52 -24.55 4.29
C ARG A 59 4.78 -23.28 3.50
N ARG A 60 4.66 -23.33 2.16
CA ARG A 60 4.80 -22.16 1.28
C ARG A 60 3.67 -21.14 1.50
N GLY A 61 2.43 -21.60 1.63
CA GLY A 61 1.31 -20.72 1.99
C GLY A 61 1.51 -20.02 3.33
N ALA A 62 1.99 -20.75 4.36
CA ALA A 62 2.29 -20.17 5.67
C ALA A 62 3.45 -19.16 5.61
N PHE A 63 4.47 -19.40 4.78
CA PHE A 63 5.54 -18.45 4.53
C PHE A 63 4.99 -17.13 3.98
N VAL A 64 4.15 -17.18 2.93
CA VAL A 64 3.54 -15.96 2.36
C VAL A 64 2.68 -15.23 3.39
N LEU A 65 1.91 -15.96 4.20
CA LEU A 65 1.10 -15.37 5.28
C LEU A 65 1.94 -14.69 6.38
N ALA A 66 3.16 -15.15 6.63
CA ALA A 66 4.04 -14.52 7.61
C ALA A 66 4.58 -13.16 7.15
N LEU A 67 4.73 -12.94 5.84
CA LEU A 67 5.30 -11.72 5.27
C LEU A 67 4.52 -10.43 5.61
N PRO A 68 3.19 -10.34 5.48
CA PRO A 68 2.46 -9.14 5.90
C PRO A 68 2.59 -8.85 7.40
N ILE A 69 2.77 -9.87 8.25
CA ILE A 69 3.03 -9.69 9.68
C ILE A 69 4.40 -9.05 9.91
N VAL A 70 5.44 -9.60 9.27
CA VAL A 70 6.81 -9.06 9.33
C VAL A 70 6.85 -7.61 8.82
N TYR A 71 6.16 -7.36 7.70
CA TYR A 71 6.00 -6.03 7.12
C TYR A 71 5.43 -5.03 8.13
N VAL A 72 4.27 -5.32 8.74
CA VAL A 72 3.61 -4.39 9.68
C VAL A 72 4.54 -4.06 10.84
N VAL A 73 5.12 -5.08 11.48
CA VAL A 73 6.00 -4.87 12.64
C VAL A 73 7.22 -4.04 12.25
N THR A 74 7.86 -4.37 11.12
CA THR A 74 9.07 -3.68 10.65
C THR A 74 8.78 -2.23 10.30
N VAL A 75 7.73 -1.96 9.55
CA VAL A 75 7.37 -0.59 9.14
C VAL A 75 6.99 0.26 10.34
N GLN A 76 6.20 -0.28 11.26
CA GLN A 76 5.81 0.47 12.46
C GLN A 76 7.03 0.79 13.35
N ALA A 77 7.95 -0.16 13.52
CA ALA A 77 9.18 0.08 14.26
C ALA A 77 10.04 1.15 13.58
N LEU A 78 10.27 1.04 12.26
CA LEU A 78 11.10 2.00 11.51
C LEU A 78 10.45 3.40 11.48
N LYS A 79 9.13 3.50 11.34
CA LYS A 79 8.42 4.78 11.45
C LYS A 79 8.62 5.43 12.81
N GLY A 80 8.59 4.64 13.89
CA GLY A 80 8.89 5.10 15.25
C GLY A 80 10.35 5.55 15.43
N VAL A 81 11.31 4.94 14.73
CA VAL A 81 12.72 5.34 14.78
C VAL A 81 12.99 6.62 14.00
N PHE A 82 12.47 6.71 12.76
CA PHE A 82 12.81 7.82 11.86
C PHE A 82 11.96 9.07 12.09
N MET A 83 10.69 8.90 12.46
CA MET A 83 9.76 9.99 12.74
C MET A 83 9.71 11.09 11.64
N LEU A 84 9.99 10.73 10.38
CA LEU A 84 10.06 11.72 9.31
C LEU A 84 8.66 12.16 8.90
N PRO A 85 8.39 13.48 8.85
CA PRO A 85 7.09 14.01 8.46
C PRO A 85 6.81 13.72 6.98
N ARG A 86 5.52 13.64 6.64
CA ARG A 86 5.05 13.53 5.26
C ARG A 86 5.18 14.86 4.50
N PRO A 87 5.10 14.82 3.15
CA PRO A 87 4.86 16.01 2.35
C PRO A 87 3.60 16.77 2.78
N GLN A 88 3.59 18.08 2.54
CA GLN A 88 2.64 19.03 3.13
C GLN A 88 1.17 18.87 2.71
N ASP A 89 0.86 18.04 1.71
CA ASP A 89 -0.52 17.80 1.22
C ASP A 89 -0.91 16.32 1.22
N ALA A 90 -0.10 15.44 1.82
CA ALA A 90 -0.32 13.99 1.75
C ALA A 90 -1.59 13.49 2.48
N GLY A 91 -2.25 14.36 3.25
CA GLY A 91 -3.54 14.10 3.88
C GLY A 91 -4.74 14.64 3.10
N ILE A 92 -4.51 15.24 1.93
CA ILE A 92 -5.55 15.90 1.13
C ILE A 92 -5.66 15.15 -0.20
N ALA A 93 -6.80 14.52 -0.46
CA ALA A 93 -7.06 13.89 -1.75
C ALA A 93 -7.32 14.95 -2.83
N ALA A 94 -6.88 14.69 -4.07
CA ALA A 94 -7.25 15.55 -5.19
C ALA A 94 -8.76 15.48 -5.43
N ALA A 95 -9.43 16.62 -5.57
CA ALA A 95 -10.86 16.68 -5.79
C ALA A 95 -11.22 16.13 -7.18
N ILE A 96 -12.17 15.19 -7.24
CA ILE A 96 -12.67 14.61 -8.48
C ILE A 96 -14.17 14.96 -8.63
N PRO A 97 -14.54 16.01 -9.38
CA PRO A 97 -15.90 16.55 -9.39
C PRO A 97 -16.97 15.58 -9.92
N TRP A 98 -16.59 14.68 -10.83
CA TRP A 98 -17.49 13.72 -11.45
C TRP A 98 -17.59 12.39 -10.69
N LEU A 99 -16.78 12.18 -9.65
CA LEU A 99 -16.79 10.93 -8.90
C LEU A 99 -18.11 10.83 -8.11
N PRO A 100 -18.91 9.76 -8.30
CA PRO A 100 -20.13 9.60 -7.53
C PRO A 100 -19.84 9.64 -6.02
N SER A 101 -20.67 10.36 -5.26
CA SER A 101 -20.47 10.59 -3.83
C SER A 101 -20.29 9.30 -3.00
N LEU A 102 -20.84 8.18 -3.48
CA LEU A 102 -20.67 6.86 -2.88
C LEU A 102 -19.21 6.37 -2.89
N PHE A 103 -18.41 6.75 -3.89
CA PHE A 103 -17.02 6.29 -4.06
C PHE A 103 -15.98 7.25 -3.48
N VAL A 104 -16.37 8.49 -3.17
CA VAL A 104 -15.47 9.50 -2.59
C VAL A 104 -14.77 8.98 -1.32
N PRO A 105 -15.44 8.34 -0.35
CA PRO A 105 -14.77 7.85 0.86
C PRO A 105 -13.73 6.76 0.56
N VAL A 106 -14.01 5.90 -0.42
CA VAL A 106 -13.09 4.82 -0.82
C VAL A 106 -11.86 5.40 -1.50
N TYR A 107 -12.07 6.39 -2.38
CA TYR A 107 -10.99 7.08 -3.06
C TYR A 107 -10.11 7.88 -2.09
N GLU A 108 -10.71 8.67 -1.19
CA GLU A 108 -9.97 9.45 -0.18
C GLU A 108 -9.13 8.53 0.73
N ASN A 109 -9.71 7.41 1.17
CA ASN A 109 -8.99 6.42 1.96
C ASN A 109 -7.80 5.81 1.20
N ALA A 110 -7.95 5.58 -0.11
CA ALA A 110 -6.88 5.04 -0.95
C ALA A 110 -5.80 6.07 -1.32
N ALA A 111 -6.18 7.34 -1.45
CA ALA A 111 -5.31 8.41 -1.93
C ALA A 111 -4.57 9.18 -0.81
N THR A 112 -5.04 9.08 0.43
CA THR A 112 -4.47 9.78 1.58
C THR A 112 -3.89 8.80 2.60
N ALA A 113 -3.02 9.27 3.48
CA ALA A 113 -2.72 8.51 4.69
C ALA A 113 -2.12 9.39 5.81
N GLU A 114 -2.22 8.87 7.04
CA GLU A 114 -1.83 9.57 8.26
C GLU A 114 -0.47 9.09 8.84
N GLY A 115 0.07 9.84 9.80
CA GLY A 115 1.31 9.50 10.52
C GLY A 115 2.60 9.72 9.72
N TYR A 116 3.72 9.13 10.18
CA TYR A 116 5.04 9.33 9.56
C TYR A 116 5.12 8.81 8.12
N GLY A 117 5.87 9.52 7.28
CA GLY A 117 6.00 9.25 5.84
C GLY A 117 7.11 8.27 5.47
N PHE A 118 8.06 8.01 6.37
CA PHE A 118 9.19 7.13 6.11
C PHE A 118 9.33 6.00 7.16
N PRO A 119 9.56 4.75 6.72
CA PRO A 119 9.52 4.29 5.32
C PRO A 119 8.08 4.17 4.77
N SER A 120 7.95 4.02 3.45
CA SER A 120 6.65 3.78 2.80
C SER A 120 6.13 2.37 3.11
N GLY A 121 4.94 2.29 3.71
CA GLY A 121 4.28 1.03 4.03
C GLY A 121 3.91 0.24 2.78
N HIS A 122 3.15 0.87 1.87
CA HIS A 122 2.73 0.26 0.60
C HIS A 122 3.91 -0.26 -0.22
N ALA A 123 5.03 0.48 -0.28
CA ALA A 123 6.21 0.04 -1.01
C ALA A 123 6.82 -1.22 -0.38
N LEU A 124 7.13 -1.18 0.92
CA LEU A 124 7.74 -2.33 1.60
C LEU A 124 6.82 -3.55 1.66
N GLY A 125 5.53 -3.35 1.95
CA GLY A 125 4.52 -4.40 1.99
C GLY A 125 4.37 -5.09 0.64
N THR A 126 4.24 -4.32 -0.44
CA THR A 126 4.17 -4.84 -1.81
C THR A 126 5.42 -5.64 -2.17
N THR A 127 6.61 -5.09 -1.92
CA THR A 127 7.88 -5.78 -2.22
C THR A 127 8.00 -7.10 -1.48
N LEU A 128 7.69 -7.11 -0.17
CA LEU A 128 7.76 -8.33 0.65
C LEU A 128 6.76 -9.38 0.17
N VAL A 129 5.49 -9.04 0.05
CA VAL A 129 4.43 -10.03 -0.21
C VAL A 129 4.44 -10.51 -1.66
N TRP A 130 4.45 -9.61 -2.64
CA TRP A 130 4.44 -10.02 -4.05
C TRP A 130 5.75 -10.70 -4.45
N GLY A 131 6.90 -10.22 -3.94
CA GLY A 131 8.18 -10.90 -4.12
C GLY A 131 8.18 -12.28 -3.46
N GLY A 132 7.63 -12.39 -2.25
CA GLY A 132 7.48 -13.68 -1.56
C GLY A 132 6.56 -14.66 -2.28
N VAL A 133 5.50 -14.18 -2.91
CA VAL A 133 4.63 -15.00 -3.77
C VAL A 133 5.40 -15.50 -4.98
N ALA A 134 6.08 -14.62 -5.72
CA ALA A 134 6.88 -15.01 -6.87
C ALA A 134 7.86 -16.14 -6.51
N LEU A 135 8.61 -15.99 -5.41
CA LEU A 135 9.58 -16.98 -4.92
C LEU A 135 8.99 -18.37 -4.60
N VAL A 136 7.69 -18.46 -4.26
CA VAL A 136 7.07 -19.75 -3.93
C VAL A 136 6.29 -20.37 -5.09
N THR A 137 6.11 -19.61 -6.17
CA THR A 137 5.38 -20.03 -7.39
C THR A 137 6.29 -20.26 -8.60
N GLU A 138 7.56 -19.89 -8.53
CA GLU A 138 8.63 -20.38 -9.41
C GLU A 138 8.78 -21.91 -9.31
#